data_AF-A0AAW5K1F6-F1
#
_entry.id   AF-A0AAW5K1F6-F1
#
_cell.length_a   1.000
_cell.length_b   1.000
_cell.length_c   1.000
_cell.angle_alpha   90.00
_cell.angle_beta   90.00
_cell.angle_gamma   90.00
#
_symmetry.space_group_name_H-M   'P 1'
#
loop_
_entity.id
_entity.type
_entity.pdbx_description
1 polymer ?
#
loop_
_entity_poly.entity_id
_entity_poly.type
_entity_poly.pdbx_seq_one_letter_code
_entity_poly.pdbx_strand_id
1 'polypeptide(L)'
;MTELSSNGKCSGIMGVPITFLDKYNPEQFEIIGCADYTGKYGSDEIGIGRIGEEWIEKYRAQGGKGHYTANMTSLVYYDTSRNAKNTFKRILIRRRGKRENRAETNQGKRDF
;
A
#
# COMPACT_ATOMS: atom_id res chain seq x y z
N MET A 1 15.30 -9.30 -23.51
CA MET A 1 14.36 -10.02 -22.62
C MET A 1 14.95 -9.90 -21.23
N THR A 2 14.57 -8.86 -20.49
CA THR A 2 15.21 -8.55 -19.20
C THR A 2 14.44 -9.26 -18.11
N GLU A 3 15.07 -10.27 -17.53
CA GLU A 3 14.53 -11.05 -16.42
C GLU A 3 14.24 -10.15 -15.22
N LEU A 4 12.98 -10.12 -14.79
CA LEU A 4 12.56 -9.57 -13.51
C LEU A 4 13.03 -10.52 -12.40
N SER A 5 14.29 -10.36 -11.98
CA SER A 5 14.83 -11.06 -10.82
C SER A 5 14.01 -10.70 -9.59
N SER A 6 13.21 -11.66 -9.13
CA SER A 6 12.37 -11.63 -7.96
C SER A 6 13.22 -11.65 -6.68
N ASN A 7 13.86 -10.53 -6.35
CA ASN A 7 14.37 -10.24 -5.00
C ASN A 7 13.42 -9.32 -4.23
N GLY A 8 12.12 -9.40 -4.57
CA GLY A 8 11.06 -8.49 -4.14
C GLY A 8 10.75 -8.61 -2.65
N LYS A 9 11.54 -7.94 -1.82
CA LYS A 9 11.11 -7.57 -0.47
C LYS A 9 9.76 -6.84 -0.61
N CYS A 10 8.70 -7.38 -0.01
CA CYS A 10 7.41 -6.69 0.15
C CYS A 10 7.60 -5.50 1.12
N SER A 11 8.28 -4.45 0.68
CA SER A 11 8.58 -3.25 1.47
C SER A 11 7.69 -2.05 1.11
N GLY A 12 6.67 -2.26 0.28
CA GLY A 12 5.68 -1.25 -0.08
C GLY A 12 4.55 -1.10 0.95
N ILE A 13 3.66 -0.16 0.68
CA ILE A 13 2.41 0.07 1.42
C ILE A 13 1.35 -0.89 0.88
N MET A 14 0.60 -1.54 1.76
CA MET A 14 -0.45 -2.49 1.41
C MET A 14 -1.81 -2.05 1.94
N GLY A 15 -2.85 -2.14 1.11
CA GLY A 15 -4.23 -1.93 1.51
C GLY A 15 -4.89 -3.20 2.03
N VAL A 16 -5.13 -3.28 3.34
CA VAL A 16 -5.78 -4.41 3.99
C VAL A 16 -7.23 -4.09 4.36
N PRO A 17 -8.12 -5.11 4.46
CA PRO A 17 -9.46 -4.90 5.00
C PRO A 17 -9.43 -4.34 6.43
N ILE A 18 -10.49 -3.65 6.84
CA ILE A 18 -10.63 -3.13 8.22
C ILE A 18 -10.50 -4.26 9.27
N THR A 19 -10.96 -5.48 8.95
CA THR A 19 -10.87 -6.66 9.82
C THR A 19 -9.43 -7.10 10.11
N PHE A 20 -8.43 -6.56 9.41
CA PHE A 20 -7.03 -6.76 9.75
C PHE A 20 -6.71 -6.27 11.18
N LEU A 21 -7.47 -5.31 11.72
CA LEU A 21 -7.31 -4.83 13.08
C LEU A 21 -7.45 -5.95 14.14
N ASP A 22 -8.25 -6.98 13.87
CA ASP A 22 -8.43 -8.12 14.77
C ASP A 22 -7.16 -8.97 14.92
N LYS A 23 -6.21 -8.84 13.99
CA LYS A 23 -4.93 -9.57 13.95
C LYS A 23 -3.73 -8.63 13.93
N TYR A 24 -3.94 -7.34 14.23
CA TYR A 24 -2.90 -6.33 14.12
C TYR A 24 -1.77 -6.57 15.13
N ASN A 25 -0.53 -6.55 14.62
CA ASN A 25 0.68 -6.57 15.45
C ASN A 25 1.50 -5.29 15.19
N PRO A 26 1.58 -4.37 16.18
CA PRO A 26 2.29 -3.09 16.03
C PRO A 26 3.82 -3.24 15.92
N GLU A 27 4.40 -4.37 16.35
CA GLU A 27 5.83 -4.65 16.18
C GLU A 27 6.18 -5.02 14.73
N GLN A 28 5.22 -5.60 14.00
CA GLN A 28 5.40 -6.07 12.62
C GLN A 28 4.96 -5.02 11.60
N PHE A 29 3.89 -4.29 11.89
CA PHE A 29 3.26 -3.37 10.94
C PHE A 29 3.02 -2.00 11.57
N GLU A 30 3.12 -0.97 10.74
CA GLU A 30 2.70 0.38 11.02
C GLU A 30 1.46 0.69 10.18
N ILE A 31 0.42 1.24 10.81
CA ILE A 31 -0.74 1.78 10.11
C ILE A 31 -0.39 3.20 9.64
N ILE A 32 -0.45 3.42 8.33
CA ILE A 32 -0.08 4.70 7.72
C ILE A 32 -1.33 5.56 7.46
N GLY A 33 -2.47 4.94 7.16
CA GLY A 33 -3.68 5.70 6.88
C GLY A 33 -4.84 4.89 6.35
N CYS A 34 -5.77 5.57 5.69
CA CYS A 34 -6.97 5.00 5.12
C CYS A 34 -7.12 5.40 3.65
N ALA A 35 -7.60 4.47 2.82
CA ALA A 35 -7.74 4.63 1.38
C ALA A 35 -8.59 5.81 0.92
N ASP A 36 -9.55 6.23 1.75
CA ASP A 36 -10.54 7.26 1.42
C ASP A 36 -10.43 8.50 2.30
N TYR A 37 -9.24 8.73 2.86
CA TYR A 37 -8.95 9.94 3.60
C TYR A 37 -8.15 10.91 2.71
N THR A 38 -8.52 12.18 2.71
CA THR A 38 -7.76 13.25 2.06
C THR A 38 -6.93 13.98 3.11
N GLY A 39 -5.68 14.32 2.78
CA GLY A 39 -4.78 15.03 3.69
C GLY A 39 -3.69 14.15 4.31
N LYS A 40 -3.29 14.49 5.54
CA LYS A 40 -2.11 13.97 6.24
C LYS A 40 -2.01 12.43 6.26
N TYR A 41 -3.11 11.73 6.50
CA TYR A 41 -3.14 10.25 6.59
C TYR A 41 -3.72 9.59 5.33
N GLY A 42 -3.51 10.23 4.18
CA GLY A 42 -4.18 9.92 2.93
C GLY A 42 -3.36 10.34 1.73
N SER A 43 -3.98 11.06 0.79
CA SER A 43 -3.36 11.46 -0.48
C SER A 43 -2.00 12.15 -0.39
N ASP A 44 -1.81 12.99 0.62
CA ASP A 44 -0.70 13.95 0.61
C ASP A 44 0.61 13.30 1.08
N GLU A 45 0.54 12.40 2.06
CA GLU A 45 1.73 11.72 2.61
C GLU A 45 1.92 10.30 2.06
N ILE A 46 0.85 9.66 1.57
CA ILE A 46 0.87 8.24 1.15
C ILE A 46 1.01 8.09 -0.37
N GLY A 47 0.90 9.19 -1.12
CA GLY A 47 1.04 9.19 -2.57
C GLY A 47 -0.17 8.62 -3.30
N ILE A 48 -1.38 8.73 -2.72
CA ILE A 48 -2.63 8.40 -3.43
C ILE A 48 -2.87 9.53 -4.44
N GLY A 49 -2.60 9.23 -5.70
CA GLY A 49 -2.79 10.15 -6.81
C GLY A 49 -4.26 10.48 -7.08
N ARG A 50 -4.46 11.50 -7.90
CA ARG A 50 -5.77 11.81 -8.48
C ARG A 50 -6.25 10.63 -9.34
N ILE A 51 -7.56 10.40 -9.34
CA ILE A 51 -8.19 9.31 -10.12
C ILE A 51 -7.92 9.47 -11.64
N GLY A 52 -8.02 10.70 -12.15
CA GLY A 52 -7.81 11.00 -13.57
C GLY A 52 -9.04 10.75 -14.46
N GLU A 53 -9.10 11.44 -15.59
CA GLU A 53 -10.26 11.41 -16.50
C GLU A 53 -10.45 10.04 -17.17
N GLU A 54 -9.36 9.41 -17.62
CA GLU A 54 -9.41 8.10 -18.30
C GLU A 54 -10.09 7.03 -17.45
N TRP A 55 -9.81 7.02 -16.14
CA TRP A 55 -10.43 6.06 -15.23
C TRP A 55 -11.92 6.36 -15.04
N ILE A 56 -12.28 7.64 -14.92
CA ILE A 56 -13.69 8.08 -14.77
C ILE A 56 -14.49 7.72 -16.02
N GLU A 57 -14.00 8.04 -17.21
CA GLU A 57 -14.66 7.71 -18.47
C GLU A 57 -14.94 6.20 -18.56
N LYS A 58 -13.92 5.38 -18.28
CA LYS A 58 -14.08 3.93 -18.28
C LYS A 58 -15.05 3.45 -17.21
N TYR A 59 -15.01 4.02 -16.01
CA TYR A 59 -15.95 3.69 -14.93
C TYR A 59 -17.39 4.02 -15.30
N ARG A 60 -17.64 5.17 -15.95
CA ARG A 60 -18.97 5.58 -16.43
C ARG A 60 -19.46 4.71 -17.59
N ALA A 61 -18.59 4.39 -18.55
CA ALA A 61 -18.94 3.52 -19.67
C ALA A 61 -19.36 2.10 -19.23
N GLN A 62 -18.83 1.63 -18.10
CA GLN A 62 -19.23 0.36 -17.48
C GLN A 62 -20.54 0.46 -16.65
N GLY A 63 -21.21 1.61 -16.64
CA GLY A 63 -22.44 1.84 -15.87
C GLY A 63 -22.21 2.24 -14.41
N GLY A 64 -21.00 2.64 -14.04
CA GLY A 64 -20.67 3.10 -12.68
C GLY A 64 -21.43 4.37 -12.30
N LYS A 65 -22.19 4.33 -11.20
CA LYS A 65 -23.03 5.44 -10.70
C LYS A 65 -22.45 6.20 -9.50
N GLY A 66 -21.29 5.79 -8.98
CA GLY A 66 -20.70 6.43 -7.79
C GLY A 66 -20.31 7.89 -8.02
N HIS A 67 -20.28 8.71 -6.97
CA HIS A 67 -19.89 10.12 -7.05
C HIS A 67 -18.36 10.27 -7.02
N TYR A 68 -17.70 10.02 -8.15
CA TYR A 68 -16.26 10.21 -8.35
C TYR A 68 -16.01 11.26 -9.44
N THR A 69 -14.99 12.07 -9.23
CA THR A 69 -14.46 13.03 -10.21
C THR A 69 -12.96 12.80 -10.37
N ALA A 70 -12.40 13.22 -11.52
CA ALA A 70 -10.98 13.02 -11.82
C ALA A 70 -10.04 13.70 -10.81
N ASN A 71 -10.49 14.79 -10.18
CA ASN A 71 -9.71 15.54 -9.19
C ASN A 71 -9.74 14.92 -7.78
N MET A 72 -10.64 13.97 -7.50
CA MET A 72 -10.68 13.29 -6.21
C MET A 72 -9.48 12.35 -6.06
N THR A 73 -9.02 12.19 -4.83
CA THR A 73 -7.98 11.23 -4.44
C THR A 73 -8.64 10.06 -3.72
N SER A 74 -8.63 8.89 -4.34
CA SER A 74 -9.15 7.64 -3.78
C SER A 74 -8.47 6.46 -4.45
N LEU A 75 -8.37 5.33 -3.74
CA LEU A 75 -7.77 4.12 -4.28
C LEU A 75 -8.69 3.45 -5.30
N VAL A 76 -8.33 3.65 -6.55
CA VAL A 76 -8.94 2.98 -7.70
C VAL A 76 -7.90 2.14 -8.44
N TYR A 77 -8.35 1.13 -9.17
CA TYR A 77 -7.46 0.27 -9.94
C TYR A 77 -8.12 -0.22 -11.22
N TYR A 78 -7.31 -0.82 -12.08
CA TYR A 78 -7.76 -1.61 -13.21
C TYR A 78 -7.60 -3.09 -12.87
N ASP A 79 -8.66 -3.88 -13.02
CA ASP A 79 -8.56 -5.33 -12.84
C ASP A 79 -7.82 -6.01 -14.02
N THR A 80 -7.71 -7.34 -13.99
CA THR A 80 -7.01 -8.12 -15.04
C THR A 80 -7.66 -7.99 -16.41
N SER A 81 -8.94 -7.64 -16.49
CA SER A 81 -9.66 -7.33 -17.74
C SER A 81 -9.57 -5.85 -18.12
N ARG A 82 -8.72 -5.08 -17.42
CA ARG A 82 -8.57 -3.63 -17.50
C ARG A 82 -9.83 -2.85 -17.13
N ASN A 83 -10.79 -3.43 -16.43
CA ASN A 83 -11.98 -2.69 -16.01
C ASN A 83 -11.65 -1.76 -14.84
N ALA A 84 -12.19 -0.54 -14.89
CA ALA A 84 -12.03 0.43 -13.82
C ALA A 84 -12.87 0.00 -12.61
N LYS A 85 -12.19 -0.33 -11.49
CA LYS A 85 -12.82 -0.83 -10.25
C LYS A 85 -12.42 0.05 -9.08
N ASN A 86 -13.42 0.40 -8.27
CA ASN A 86 -13.16 1.03 -6.98
C ASN A 86 -12.83 -0.03 -5.93
N THR A 87 -12.02 0.33 -4.95
CA THR A 87 -11.75 -0.51 -3.79
C THR A 87 -12.82 -0.32 -2.71
N PHE A 88 -13.11 -1.38 -1.96
CA PHE A 88 -13.75 -1.21 -0.65
C PHE A 88 -12.79 -0.51 0.31
N LYS A 89 -13.32 0.12 1.36
CA LYS A 89 -12.53 0.78 2.41
C LYS A 89 -11.35 -0.10 2.86
N ARG A 90 -10.12 0.42 2.70
CA ARG A 90 -8.88 -0.25 3.13
C ARG A 90 -8.14 0.58 4.17
N ILE A 91 -7.51 -0.12 5.11
CA ILE A 91 -6.44 0.43 5.95
C ILE A 91 -5.12 0.24 5.20
N LEU A 92 -4.28 1.26 5.20
CA LEU A 92 -2.96 1.22 4.60
C LEU A 92 -1.92 0.87 5.67
N ILE A 93 -1.20 -0.22 5.46
CA ILE A 93 -0.15 -0.70 6.37
C ILE A 93 1.19 -0.81 5.67
N ARG A 94 2.27 -0.67 6.45
CA ARG A 94 3.63 -0.93 6.01
C ARG A 94 4.32 -1.83 7.01
N ARG A 95 5.10 -2.79 6.51
CA ARG A 95 5.91 -3.66 7.36
C ARG A 95 7.08 -2.87 7.95
N ARG A 96 7.31 -2.98 9.26
CA ARG A 96 8.50 -2.41 9.92
C ARG A 96 9.76 -3.15 9.43
N GLY A 97 10.83 -2.42 9.15
CA GLY A 97 12.14 -3.01 8.86
C GLY A 97 12.67 -3.73 10.11
N LYS A 98 13.39 -4.86 9.94
CA LYS A 98 14.06 -5.52 11.07
C LYS A 98 15.07 -4.53 11.68
N ARG A 99 15.02 -4.31 13.00
CA ARG A 99 16.19 -3.83 13.75
C ARG A 99 17.22 -4.95 13.73
N GLU A 100 18.25 -4.83 12.91
CA GLU A 100 19.44 -5.67 13.03
C GLU A 100 20.22 -5.21 14.26
N ASN A 101 19.94 -5.81 15.43
CA ASN A 101 20.90 -5.79 16.52
C ASN A 101 22.00 -6.80 16.16
N ARG A 102 23.01 -6.32 15.43
CA ARG A 102 24.26 -7.06 15.22
C ARG A 102 24.98 -7.11 16.56
N ALA A 103 24.61 -8.09 17.39
CA ALA A 103 25.38 -8.41 18.59
C ALA A 103 26.79 -8.81 18.15
N GLU A 104 27.75 -8.03 18.59
CA GLU A 104 29.19 -8.23 18.43
C GLU A 104 29.56 -9.65 18.87
N THR A 105 29.97 -10.49 17.91
CA THR A 105 30.69 -11.72 18.25
C THR A 105 32.14 -11.31 18.52
N ASN A 106 32.43 -11.01 19.79
CA ASN A 106 33.79 -10.86 20.28
C ASN A 106 34.51 -12.20 20.16
N GLN A 107 35.25 -12.39 19.06
CA GLN A 107 36.25 -13.44 18.95
C GLN A 107 37.64 -12.81 19.11
N GLY A 108 37.94 -12.44 20.36
CA GLY A 108 39.27 -12.03 20.80
C GLY A 108 40.02 -13.22 21.38
N LYS A 109 40.94 -13.77 20.58
CA LYS A 109 42.12 -14.58 20.91
C LYS A 109 42.33 -14.92 22.40
N ARG A 110 42.30 -16.21 22.71
CA ARG A 110 43.19 -16.84 23.69
C ARG A 110 43.66 -18.15 23.08
N ASP A 111 44.82 -18.11 22.44
CA ASP A 111 45.65 -19.29 22.22
C ASP A 111 47.03 -18.97 22.79
N PHE A 112 47.52 -19.91 23.60
CA PHE A 112 48.83 -19.97 24.23
C PHE A 112 49.92 -20.32 23.21
#